data_AF-A0A7Y7H1B5-F1
#
_entry.id   AF-A0A7Y7H1B5-F1
#
_cell.length_a   1.000
_cell.length_b   1.000
_cell.length_c   1.000
_cell.angle_alpha   90.00
_cell.angle_beta   90.00
_cell.angle_gamma   90.00
#
_symmetry.space_group_name_H-M   'P 1'
#
loop_
_entity.id
_entity.type
_entity.pdbx_description
1 polymer ?
#
loop_
_entity_poly.entity_id
_entity_poly.type
_entity_poly.pdbx_seq_one_letter_code
_entity_poly.pdbx_strand_id
1 'polypeptide(L)'
;MKRSFIIISLLFVITSCSVLQNGGVPQYALGMSEKDFTASQRFNLSLVEATPGHSIYKRTVEADAQRVIANMYYYFDDGKLVRMRRVEEPKPIVVVEQKPATL
;
A
#
# COMPACT_ATOMS: atom_id res chain seq x y z
N MET A 1 7.46 16.75 42.62
CA MET A 1 7.11 15.41 42.11
C MET A 1 5.79 15.35 41.32
N LYS A 2 4.69 15.97 41.78
CA LYS A 2 3.37 15.90 41.07
C LYS A 2 3.34 16.52 39.66
N ARG A 3 4.17 17.55 39.39
CA ARG A 3 4.23 18.24 38.08
C ARG A 3 4.96 17.43 36.98
N SER A 4 5.88 16.52 37.34
CA SER A 4 6.61 15.70 36.35
C SER A 4 5.73 14.66 35.67
N PHE A 5 4.75 14.09 36.39
CA PHE A 5 3.83 13.11 35.80
C PHE A 5 2.95 13.72 34.71
N ILE A 6 2.59 14.99 34.85
CA ILE A 6 1.80 15.73 33.85
C ILE A 6 2.63 15.91 32.58
N ILE A 7 3.92 16.24 32.71
CA ILE A 7 4.82 16.46 31.58
C ILE A 7 5.08 15.16 30.81
N ILE A 8 5.28 14.04 31.53
CA ILE A 8 5.49 12.72 30.92
C ILE A 8 4.23 12.24 30.20
N SER A 9 3.06 12.43 30.82
CA SER A 9 1.77 12.12 30.19
C SER A 9 1.56 12.95 28.92
N LEU A 10 1.86 14.25 28.96
CA LEU A 10 1.75 15.14 27.81
C LEU A 10 2.70 14.71 26.68
N LEU A 11 3.95 14.38 26.99
CA LEU A 11 4.95 13.87 26.02
C LEU A 11 4.53 12.55 25.36
N PHE A 12 3.82 11.68 26.07
CA PHE A 12 3.27 10.44 25.51
C PHE A 12 2.14 10.70 24.51
N VAL A 13 1.33 11.74 24.72
CA VAL A 13 0.24 12.12 23.81
C VAL A 13 0.78 12.72 22.51
N ILE A 14 1.80 13.57 22.55
CA ILE A 14 2.40 14.14 21.32
C ILE A 14 3.22 13.12 20.52
N THR A 15 3.85 12.13 21.15
CA THR A 15 4.62 11.09 20.43
C THR A 15 3.74 9.99 19.83
N SER A 16 2.55 9.72 20.40
CA SER A 16 1.59 8.75 19.85
C SER A 16 0.81 9.26 18.62
N CYS A 17 0.89 10.56 18.31
CA CYS A 17 0.28 11.15 17.11
C CYS A 17 1.00 10.82 15.78
N SER A 18 2.23 10.29 15.80
CA SER A 18 2.93 9.91 14.56
C SER A 18 2.29 8.71 13.84
N VAL A 19 1.50 7.90 14.56
CA VAL A 19 0.75 6.77 14.00
C VAL A 19 -0.45 7.23 13.15
N LEU A 20 -0.89 8.49 13.29
CA LEU A 20 -2.07 9.05 12.61
C LEU A 20 -1.74 10.02 11.47
N GLN A 21 -0.45 10.31 11.20
CA GLN A 21 -0.05 11.35 10.24
C GLN A 21 -0.48 11.11 8.79
N ASN A 22 -0.89 9.89 8.41
CA ASN A 22 -1.33 9.54 7.06
C ASN A 22 -2.80 9.07 7.00
N GLY A 23 -3.70 9.67 7.78
CA GLY A 23 -5.15 9.43 7.66
C GLY A 23 -5.58 7.96 7.86
N GLY A 24 -4.79 7.18 8.61
CA GLY A 24 -5.05 5.76 8.87
C GLY A 24 -4.58 4.79 7.77
N VAL A 25 -3.88 5.26 6.73
CA VAL A 25 -3.26 4.39 5.73
C VAL A 25 -1.90 3.90 6.28
N PRO A 26 -1.73 2.59 6.56
CA PRO A 26 -0.45 2.06 7.00
C PRO A 26 0.57 2.27 5.89
N GLN A 27 1.68 2.87 6.27
CA GLN A 27 2.81 3.08 5.37
C GLN A 27 3.57 1.76 5.28
N TYR A 28 3.32 0.99 4.22
CA TYR A 28 4.10 -0.20 3.91
C TYR A 28 5.53 0.21 3.53
N ALA A 29 6.51 -0.44 4.13
CA ALA A 29 7.94 -0.15 3.93
C ALA A 29 8.65 -1.35 3.32
N LEU A 30 9.60 -1.08 2.43
CA LEU A 30 10.47 -2.13 1.90
C LEU A 30 11.22 -2.83 3.05
N GLY A 31 11.38 -4.14 2.96
CA GLY A 31 11.98 -4.99 3.98
C GLY A 31 11.04 -5.39 5.12
N MET A 32 9.79 -4.91 5.16
CA MET A 32 8.82 -5.42 6.14
C MET A 32 8.54 -6.90 5.92
N SER A 33 8.27 -7.64 7.00
CA SER A 33 7.92 -9.05 6.86
C SER A 33 6.52 -9.23 6.26
N GLU A 34 6.34 -10.29 5.48
CA GLU A 34 5.03 -10.69 4.94
C GLU A 34 4.00 -10.90 6.05
N LYS A 35 4.45 -11.40 7.21
CA LYS A 35 3.62 -11.53 8.41
C LYS A 35 3.13 -10.17 8.92
N ASP A 36 4.02 -9.18 9.05
CA ASP A 36 3.64 -7.85 9.53
C ASP A 36 2.74 -7.14 8.52
N PHE A 37 3.00 -7.34 7.22
CA PHE A 37 2.18 -6.83 6.14
C PHE A 37 0.76 -7.40 6.19
N THR A 38 0.63 -8.73 6.25
CA THR A 38 -0.67 -9.41 6.25
C THR A 38 -1.41 -9.26 7.58
N ALA A 39 -0.73 -9.05 8.70
CA ALA A 39 -1.38 -8.74 9.99
C ALA A 39 -2.16 -7.42 9.95
N SER A 40 -1.80 -6.51 9.05
CA SER A 40 -2.42 -5.19 8.91
C SER A 40 -3.77 -5.18 8.17
N GLN A 41 -4.53 -6.30 8.15
CA GLN A 41 -5.73 -6.67 7.34
C GLN A 41 -6.87 -5.61 7.14
N ARG A 42 -6.66 -4.36 7.51
CA ARG A 42 -7.51 -3.20 7.28
C ARG A 42 -7.87 -2.92 5.82
N PHE A 43 -7.31 -3.63 4.83
CA PHE A 43 -7.62 -3.41 3.41
C PHE A 43 -7.94 -4.72 2.73
N ASN A 44 -8.85 -4.67 1.74
CA ASN A 44 -9.20 -5.75 0.82
C ASN A 44 -7.96 -6.20 0.01
N LEU A 45 -7.07 -6.94 0.66
CA LEU A 45 -5.86 -7.54 0.11
C LEU A 45 -6.22 -8.90 -0.47
N SER A 46 -5.95 -9.08 -1.76
CA SER A 46 -6.08 -10.35 -2.45
C SER A 46 -4.70 -10.93 -2.71
N LEU A 47 -4.48 -12.19 -2.36
CA LEU A 47 -3.31 -12.93 -2.82
C LEU A 47 -3.45 -13.20 -4.33
N VAL A 48 -2.46 -12.78 -5.11
CA VAL A 48 -2.42 -12.95 -6.57
C VAL A 48 -1.58 -14.17 -6.94
N GLU A 49 -0.44 -14.33 -6.28
CA GLU A 49 0.52 -15.40 -6.55
C GLU A 49 1.23 -15.80 -5.26
N ALA A 50 1.49 -17.09 -5.08
CA ALA A 50 2.34 -17.62 -4.02
C ALA A 50 3.13 -18.82 -4.55
N THR A 51 4.45 -18.69 -4.52
CA THR A 51 5.41 -19.76 -4.81
C THR A 51 6.44 -19.82 -3.67
N PRO A 52 7.24 -20.90 -3.56
CA PRO A 52 8.27 -20.97 -2.53
C PRO A 52 9.23 -19.78 -2.63
N GLY A 53 9.29 -18.97 -1.57
CA GLY A 53 10.16 -17.79 -1.53
C GLY A 53 9.64 -16.55 -2.28
N HIS A 54 8.48 -16.61 -2.92
CA HIS A 54 7.92 -15.44 -3.61
C HIS A 54 6.40 -15.33 -3.47
N SER A 55 5.88 -14.14 -3.18
CA SER A 55 4.44 -13.91 -3.15
C SER A 55 4.07 -12.51 -3.63
N ILE A 56 2.86 -12.39 -4.18
CA ILE A 56 2.32 -11.14 -4.69
C ILE A 56 0.93 -10.92 -4.11
N TYR A 57 0.74 -9.77 -3.48
CA TYR A 57 -0.56 -9.29 -3.00
C TYR A 57 -1.04 -8.10 -3.82
N LYS A 58 -2.35 -7.97 -3.96
CA LYS A 58 -3.03 -6.84 -4.61
C LYS A 58 -4.01 -6.18 -3.66
N ARG A 59 -4.03 -4.86 -3.63
CA ARG A 59 -5.10 -4.04 -3.05
C ARG A 59 -5.75 -3.23 -4.16
N THR A 60 -7.07 -3.33 -4.28
CA THR A 60 -7.87 -2.44 -5.12
C THR A 60 -7.99 -1.07 -4.42
N VAL A 61 -7.74 0.01 -5.16
CA VAL A 61 -7.92 1.39 -4.71
C VAL A 61 -9.14 1.94 -5.42
N GLU A 62 -10.16 2.24 -4.63
CA GLU A 62 -11.45 2.75 -5.08
C GLU A 62 -11.57 4.23 -4.70
N ALA A 63 -12.09 5.05 -5.62
CA ALA A 63 -12.48 6.43 -5.28
C ALA A 63 -13.84 6.46 -4.58
N ASP A 64 -14.71 5.52 -4.93
CA ASP A 64 -16.06 5.32 -4.41
C ASP A 64 -16.47 3.86 -4.64
N ALA A 65 -17.63 3.44 -4.14
CA ALA A 65 -18.10 2.05 -4.20
C ALA A 65 -18.27 1.48 -5.63
N GLN A 66 -18.22 2.31 -6.67
CA GLN A 66 -18.47 1.92 -8.05
C GLN A 66 -17.23 2.11 -8.95
N ARG A 67 -16.23 2.88 -8.49
CA ARG A 67 -15.10 3.30 -9.32
C ARG A 67 -13.75 2.93 -8.71
N VAL A 68 -13.12 1.94 -9.35
CA VAL A 68 -11.71 1.61 -9.15
C VAL A 68 -10.83 2.63 -9.87
N ILE A 69 -9.86 3.20 -9.17
CA ILE A 69 -8.90 4.17 -9.73
C ILE A 69 -7.49 3.61 -9.86
N ALA A 70 -7.14 2.57 -9.10
CA ALA A 70 -5.85 1.90 -9.24
C ALA A 70 -5.84 0.52 -8.59
N ASN A 71 -4.85 -0.28 -8.97
CA ASN A 71 -4.44 -1.48 -8.25
C ASN A 71 -3.02 -1.28 -7.68
N MET A 72 -2.86 -1.57 -6.39
CA MET A 72 -1.56 -1.59 -5.71
C MET A 72 -1.10 -3.04 -5.58
N TYR A 73 0.08 -3.34 -6.10
CA TYR A 73 0.74 -4.65 -6.00
C TYR A 73 1.92 -4.58 -5.03
N TYR A 74 2.07 -5.62 -4.23
CA TYR A 74 3.12 -5.79 -3.23
C TYR A 74 3.82 -7.12 -3.49
N TYR A 75 5.12 -7.08 -3.74
CA TYR A 75 5.92 -8.23 -4.11
C TYR A 75 6.85 -8.59 -2.95
N PHE A 76 6.83 -9.85 -2.55
CA PHE A 76 7.65 -10.38 -1.49
C PHE A 76 8.63 -11.40 -2.05
N ASP A 77 9.88 -11.28 -1.65
CA ASP A 77 10.92 -12.30 -1.86
C ASP A 77 11.43 -12.72 -0.48
N ASP A 78 11.52 -14.02 -0.24
CA ASP A 78 11.91 -14.63 1.04
C ASP A 78 11.20 -14.02 2.26
N GLY A 79 9.90 -13.76 2.11
CA GLY A 79 9.04 -13.20 3.15
C GLY A 79 9.29 -11.72 3.44
N LYS A 80 9.98 -10.99 2.57
CA LYS A 80 10.30 -9.56 2.70
C LYS A 80 9.71 -8.74 1.56
N LEU A 81 9.08 -7.61 1.87
CA LEU A 81 8.54 -6.70 0.85
C LEU A 81 9.70 -6.06 0.06
N VAL A 82 9.87 -6.43 -1.20
CA VAL A 82 10.97 -5.93 -2.05
C VAL A 82 10.51 -4.90 -3.07
N ARG A 83 9.23 -4.89 -3.42
CA ARG A 83 8.70 -3.96 -4.43
C ARG A 83 7.24 -3.64 -4.18
N MET A 84 6.89 -2.39 -4.48
CA MET A 84 5.50 -1.93 -4.57
C MET A 84 5.26 -1.34 -5.96
N ARG A 85 4.10 -1.61 -6.55
CA ARG A 85 3.74 -1.08 -7.87
C ARG A 85 2.29 -0.61 -7.88
N ARG A 86 2.08 0.64 -8.29
CA ARG A 86 0.76 1.18 -8.60
C ARG A 86 0.47 1.03 -10.09
N VAL A 87 -0.74 0.60 -10.43
CA VAL A 87 -1.28 0.54 -11.79
C VAL A 87 -2.58 1.32 -11.80
N GLU A 88 -2.64 2.46 -12.48
CA GLU A 88 -3.87 3.26 -12.58
C GLU A 88 -4.94 2.53 -13.42
N GLU A 89 -6.19 2.73 -13.04
CA GLU A 89 -7.39 2.20 -13.70
C GLU A 89 -8.41 3.33 -13.96
N PRO A 90 -9.18 3.29 -15.06
CA PRO A 90 -8.97 2.38 -16.19
C PRO A 90 -7.66 2.72 -16.92
N LYS A 91 -7.01 1.71 -17.49
CA LYS A 91 -5.87 1.95 -18.39
C LYS A 91 -6.27 2.95 -19.49
N PRO A 92 -5.46 3.99 -19.75
CA PRO A 92 -5.76 4.94 -20.81
C PRO A 92 -5.87 4.22 -22.15
N ILE A 93 -6.89 4.57 -22.94
CA ILE A 93 -7.06 4.05 -24.30
C ILE A 93 -5.93 4.64 -25.15
N VAL A 94 -5.03 3.78 -25.62
CA VAL A 94 -3.97 4.18 -26.57
C VAL A 94 -4.52 4.00 -27.99
N VAL A 95 -4.70 5.10 -28.71
CA VAL A 95 -5.04 5.07 -30.14
C VAL A 95 -3.74 5.14 -30.93
N VAL A 96 -3.43 4.08 -31.67
CA VAL A 96 -2.28 4.07 -32.60
C VAL A 96 -2.79 4.45 -33.98
N GLU A 97 -2.43 5.64 -34.46
CA GLU A 97 -2.68 6.03 -35.85
C GLU A 97 -1.76 5.21 -36.78
N GLN A 98 -2.35 4.34 -37.60
CA GLN A 98 -1.63 3.68 -38.68
C GLN A 98 -1.49 4.68 -39.83
N LYS A 99 -0.28 5.20 -40.04
CA LYS A 99 0.04 6.00 -41.22
C LYS A 99 -0.15 5.12 -42.47
N PRO A 100 -1.02 5.49 -43.43
CA PRO A 100 -1.16 4.73 -44.66
C PRO A 100 0.17 4.69 -45.40
N ALA A 101 0.61 3.49 -45.80
CA ALA A 101 1.72 3.35 -46.71
C ALA A 101 1.32 3.99 -48.04
N THR A 102 1.97 5.09 -48.39
CA THR A 102 1.81 5.73 -49.70
C THR A 102 2.43 4.79 -50.72
N LEU A 103 1.59 4.16 -51.54
CA LEU A 103 2.01 3.39 -52.73
C LEU A 103 2.45 4.34 -53.85
#